data_AF-A0A327TUB4-F1
#
_entry.id   AF-A0A327TUB4-F1
#
_cell.length_a   1.000
_cell.length_b   1.000
_cell.length_c   1.000
_cell.angle_alpha   90.00
_cell.angle_beta   90.00
_cell.angle_gamma   90.00
#
_symmetry.space_group_name_H-M   'P 1'
#
loop_
_entity.id
_entity.type
_entity.pdbx_description
1 polymer ?
#
loop_
_entity_poly.entity_id
_entity_poly.type
_entity_poly.pdbx_seq_one_letter_code
_entity_poly.pdbx_strand_id
1 'polypeptide(L)'
;MPEPTTVTPPATAPSAVNGEKSKAEPITRWVWRAMEPAERETRLMELTGWVDWLLTAHPKLHSKMPKCWHQHEDIIEHLTALFLGWVRTYAGDPAKISTRAEIEWITALHSLTPQLGSPSCQANGTHQDPPPRPQPDGELLEQWLDNAPEFLTAPAHHPAQAEVSRMVAAARAAEAAKKQG
;
A
#
# COMPACT_ATOMS: atom_id res chain seq x y z
N MET A 1 -46.31 -25.37 -44.78
CA MET A 1 -44.83 -25.43 -44.91
C MET A 1 -44.39 -24.03 -45.27
N PRO A 2 -43.67 -23.31 -44.39
CA PRO A 2 -43.33 -21.91 -44.58
C PRO A 2 -42.15 -21.74 -45.55
N GLU A 3 -42.23 -20.72 -46.40
CA GLU A 3 -41.13 -20.29 -47.29
C GLU A 3 -40.12 -19.42 -46.52
N PRO A 4 -38.82 -19.47 -46.88
CA PRO A 4 -37.78 -18.75 -46.16
C PRO A 4 -37.70 -17.28 -46.56
N THR A 5 -37.93 -16.38 -45.60
CA THR A 5 -37.69 -14.95 -45.75
C THR A 5 -36.19 -14.67 -45.80
N THR A 6 -35.71 -14.23 -46.96
CA THR A 6 -34.38 -13.64 -47.15
C THR A 6 -34.33 -12.26 -46.50
N VAL A 7 -33.44 -12.09 -45.51
CA VAL A 7 -33.14 -10.78 -44.91
C VAL A 7 -31.92 -10.18 -45.62
N THR A 8 -32.13 -9.06 -46.33
CA THR A 8 -31.09 -8.22 -46.90
C THR A 8 -30.61 -7.21 -45.84
N PRO A 9 -29.29 -6.98 -45.66
CA PRO A 9 -28.78 -6.02 -44.68
C PRO A 9 -28.71 -4.61 -45.29
N PRO A 10 -28.90 -3.54 -44.51
CA PRO A 10 -28.37 -2.24 -44.85
C PRO A 10 -27.05 -1.99 -44.11
N ALA A 11 -26.06 -1.60 -44.89
CA ALA A 11 -24.78 -1.08 -44.43
C ALA A 11 -24.90 0.39 -43.97
N THR A 12 -23.92 0.77 -43.13
CA THR A 12 -23.41 2.14 -42.88
C THR A 12 -23.86 2.81 -41.57
N ALA A 13 -23.01 2.67 -40.55
CA ALA A 13 -22.75 3.72 -39.56
C ALA A 13 -21.83 4.79 -40.23
N PRO A 14 -21.76 6.07 -39.78
CA PRO A 14 -21.48 6.40 -38.38
C PRO A 14 -22.19 7.66 -37.84
N SER A 15 -22.39 7.71 -36.53
CA SER A 15 -22.37 8.98 -35.80
C SER A 15 -21.54 8.78 -34.56
N ALA A 16 -20.37 9.42 -34.58
CA ALA A 16 -19.41 9.42 -33.52
C ALA A 16 -20.02 10.03 -32.26
N VAL A 17 -20.30 9.20 -31.26
CA VAL A 17 -20.25 9.66 -29.87
C VAL A 17 -18.78 9.81 -29.55
N ASN A 18 -18.36 11.06 -29.37
CA ASN A 18 -17.01 11.45 -28.98
C ASN A 18 -16.54 10.57 -27.83
N GLY A 19 -15.57 9.70 -28.13
CA GLY A 19 -14.69 9.14 -27.13
C GLY A 19 -13.82 10.27 -26.61
N GLU A 20 -14.30 10.96 -25.57
CA GLU A 20 -13.35 11.48 -24.59
C GLU A 20 -12.63 10.26 -24.04
N LYS A 21 -11.43 10.03 -24.58
CA LYS A 21 -10.42 9.18 -23.98
C LYS A 21 -10.28 9.70 -22.56
N SER A 22 -11.00 9.09 -21.62
CA SER A 22 -10.81 9.31 -20.20
C SER A 22 -9.35 9.01 -19.97
N LYS A 23 -8.54 10.07 -19.85
CA LYS A 23 -7.15 9.97 -19.50
C LYS A 23 -7.20 9.31 -18.14
N ALA A 24 -6.79 8.02 -18.07
CA ALA A 24 -6.79 7.27 -16.84
C ALA A 24 -6.14 8.16 -15.78
N GLU A 25 -6.95 8.60 -14.82
CA GLU A 25 -6.49 9.49 -13.78
C GLU A 25 -5.31 8.79 -13.10
N PRO A 26 -4.15 9.46 -12.93
CA PRO A 26 -2.99 8.81 -12.35
C PRO A 26 -3.40 8.23 -11.02
N ILE A 27 -3.20 6.92 -10.82
CA ILE A 27 -3.65 6.14 -9.65
C ILE A 27 -3.46 6.97 -8.38
N THR A 28 -4.54 7.62 -7.96
CA THR A 28 -4.51 8.64 -6.92
C THR A 28 -4.30 7.92 -5.61
N ARG A 29 -3.52 8.49 -4.70
CA ARG A 29 -3.37 7.94 -3.35
C ARG A 29 -4.76 7.93 -2.71
N TRP A 30 -5.19 6.78 -2.21
CA TRP A 30 -6.44 6.72 -1.46
C TRP A 30 -6.16 7.17 -0.03
N VAL A 31 -6.72 8.32 0.35
CA VAL A 31 -6.68 8.83 1.72
C VAL A 31 -8.10 8.85 2.24
N TRP A 32 -8.53 7.76 2.88
CA TRP A 32 -9.94 7.53 3.26
C TRP A 32 -10.55 8.70 4.03
N ARG A 33 -9.81 9.27 4.98
CA ARG A 33 -10.25 10.41 5.79
C ARG A 33 -10.47 11.70 4.99
N ALA A 34 -9.85 11.84 3.83
CA ALA A 34 -9.97 13.00 2.95
C ALA A 34 -11.03 12.84 1.84
N MET A 35 -11.60 11.64 1.69
CA MET A 35 -12.66 11.36 0.71
C MET A 35 -14.03 11.79 1.24
N GLU A 36 -14.93 12.20 0.36
CA GLU A 36 -16.34 12.38 0.68
C GLU A 36 -17.02 11.02 0.94
N PRO A 37 -18.09 10.95 1.76
CA PRO A 37 -18.73 9.69 2.10
C PRO A 37 -19.13 8.80 0.90
N ALA A 38 -19.68 9.41 -0.16
CA ALA A 38 -20.07 8.67 -1.38
C ALA A 38 -18.87 8.11 -2.15
N GLU A 39 -17.74 8.82 -2.14
CA GLU A 39 -16.50 8.32 -2.72
C GLU A 39 -15.97 7.14 -1.91
N ARG A 40 -15.97 7.23 -0.57
CA ARG A 40 -15.56 6.11 0.29
C ARG A 40 -16.36 4.85 0.01
N GLU A 41 -17.69 4.97 -0.10
CA GLU A 41 -18.55 3.82 -0.43
C GLU A 41 -18.14 3.17 -1.76
N THR A 42 -17.96 4.00 -2.79
CA THR A 42 -17.55 3.53 -4.12
C THR A 42 -16.20 2.82 -4.08
N ARG A 43 -15.20 3.39 -3.38
CA ARG A 43 -13.86 2.81 -3.23
C ARG A 43 -13.86 1.55 -2.38
N LEU A 44 -14.73 1.46 -1.39
CA LEU A 44 -14.84 0.27 -0.54
C LEU A 44 -15.47 -0.89 -1.33
N MET A 45 -16.43 -0.63 -2.21
CA MET A 45 -16.96 -1.65 -3.13
C MET A 45 -15.90 -2.13 -4.12
N GLU A 46 -15.11 -1.20 -4.70
CA GLU A 46 -13.99 -1.53 -5.57
C GLU A 46 -12.96 -2.42 -4.86
N LEU A 47 -12.58 -2.03 -3.63
CA LEU A 47 -11.66 -2.81 -2.80
C LEU A 47 -12.23 -4.19 -2.48
N THR A 48 -13.53 -4.29 -2.20
CA THR A 48 -14.19 -5.56 -1.90
C THR A 48 -14.07 -6.55 -3.06
N GLY A 49 -14.34 -6.11 -4.30
CA GLY A 49 -14.21 -6.95 -5.48
C GLY A 49 -12.77 -7.46 -5.68
N TRP A 50 -11.78 -6.63 -5.38
CA TRP A 50 -10.38 -7.05 -5.40
C TRP A 50 -10.02 -8.01 -4.24
N VAL A 51 -10.55 -7.79 -3.04
CA VAL A 51 -10.36 -8.68 -1.88
C VAL A 51 -10.92 -10.08 -2.17
N ASP A 52 -12.06 -10.19 -2.84
CA ASP A 52 -12.62 -11.49 -3.24
C ASP A 52 -11.69 -12.24 -4.20
N TRP A 53 -11.11 -11.53 -5.17
CA TRP A 53 -10.05 -12.08 -6.02
C TRP A 53 -8.82 -12.49 -5.20
N LEU A 54 -8.36 -11.64 -4.28
CA LEU A 54 -7.19 -11.89 -3.45
C LEU A 54 -7.35 -13.17 -2.63
N LEU A 55 -8.50 -13.37 -2.00
CA LEU A 55 -8.81 -14.55 -1.21
C LEU A 55 -8.87 -15.82 -2.07
N THR A 56 -9.40 -15.71 -3.29
CA THR A 56 -9.43 -16.80 -4.28
C THR A 56 -8.03 -17.18 -4.75
N ALA A 57 -7.19 -16.18 -5.06
CA ALA A 57 -5.82 -16.36 -5.53
C ALA A 57 -4.85 -16.80 -4.41
N HIS A 58 -5.12 -16.41 -3.16
CA HIS A 58 -4.31 -16.72 -1.99
C HIS A 58 -5.13 -17.38 -0.87
N PRO A 59 -5.53 -18.66 -1.01
CA PRO A 59 -6.46 -19.31 -0.09
C PRO A 59 -6.01 -19.34 1.38
N LYS A 60 -4.70 -19.24 1.64
CA LYS A 60 -4.14 -19.17 2.99
C LYS A 60 -4.62 -17.94 3.77
N LEU A 61 -5.05 -16.88 3.09
CA LEU A 61 -5.57 -15.66 3.71
C LEU A 61 -6.98 -15.80 4.26
N HIS A 62 -7.79 -16.76 3.77
CA HIS A 62 -9.16 -16.95 4.24
C HIS A 62 -9.26 -17.16 5.76
N SER A 63 -8.29 -17.85 6.35
CA SER A 63 -8.25 -18.09 7.81
C SER A 63 -7.63 -16.95 8.60
N LYS A 64 -7.02 -15.97 7.91
CA LYS A 64 -6.26 -14.87 8.51
C LYS A 64 -7.00 -13.55 8.51
N MET A 65 -8.06 -13.42 7.72
CA MET A 65 -8.84 -12.19 7.61
C MET A 65 -10.25 -12.38 8.16
N PRO A 66 -10.75 -11.49 9.02
CA PRO A 66 -12.12 -11.57 9.54
C PRO A 66 -13.15 -11.32 8.43
N LYS A 67 -14.34 -11.94 8.54
CA LYS A 67 -15.46 -11.66 7.60
C LYS A 67 -15.94 -10.21 7.67
N CYS A 68 -15.78 -9.56 8.84
CA CYS A 68 -16.12 -8.16 9.07
C CYS A 68 -14.95 -7.20 8.78
N TRP A 69 -13.97 -7.56 7.95
CA TRP A 69 -12.79 -6.72 7.64
C TRP A 69 -13.15 -5.28 7.23
N HIS A 70 -14.27 -5.09 6.53
CA HIS A 70 -14.76 -3.78 6.07
C HIS A 70 -15.25 -2.87 7.23
N GLN A 71 -15.30 -3.39 8.46
CA GLN A 71 -15.61 -2.63 9.68
C GLN A 71 -14.34 -2.24 10.45
N HIS A 72 -13.16 -2.63 9.97
CA HIS A 72 -11.87 -2.37 10.59
C HIS A 72 -11.05 -1.40 9.72
N GLU A 73 -10.99 -0.13 10.13
CA GLU A 73 -10.30 0.93 9.39
C GLU A 73 -8.81 0.62 9.17
N ASP A 74 -8.14 0.05 10.16
CA ASP A 74 -6.75 -0.39 10.06
C ASP A 74 -6.57 -1.49 8.99
N ILE A 75 -7.48 -2.46 8.93
CA ILE A 75 -7.44 -3.51 7.90
C ILE A 75 -7.71 -2.90 6.52
N ILE A 76 -8.66 -1.96 6.40
CA ILE A 76 -8.96 -1.24 5.15
C ILE A 76 -7.71 -0.52 4.63
N GLU A 77 -6.96 0.19 5.49
CA GLU A 77 -5.73 0.90 5.10
C GLU A 77 -4.65 -0.06 4.56
N HIS A 78 -4.42 -1.19 5.24
CA HIS A 78 -3.46 -2.20 4.77
C HIS A 78 -3.88 -2.85 3.45
N LEU A 79 -5.16 -3.20 3.30
CA LEU A 79 -5.69 -3.76 2.05
C LEU A 79 -5.62 -2.74 0.92
N THR A 80 -5.87 -1.46 1.21
CA THR A 80 -5.74 -0.37 0.24
C THR A 80 -4.29 -0.23 -0.25
N ALA A 81 -3.32 -0.29 0.65
CA ALA A 81 -1.90 -0.25 0.28
C ALA A 81 -1.52 -1.43 -0.64
N LEU A 82 -2.01 -2.63 -0.32
CA LEU A 82 -1.79 -3.83 -1.14
C LEU A 82 -2.50 -3.74 -2.50
N PHE A 83 -3.72 -3.23 -2.54
CA PHE A 83 -4.49 -3.00 -3.77
C PHE A 83 -3.77 -2.02 -4.68
N LEU A 84 -3.39 -0.83 -4.18
CA LEU A 84 -2.69 0.17 -4.97
C LEU A 84 -1.31 -0.34 -5.42
N GLY A 85 -0.63 -1.14 -4.61
CA GLY A 85 0.58 -1.86 -5.01
C GLY A 85 0.33 -2.82 -6.17
N TRP A 86 -0.73 -3.65 -6.06
CA TRP A 86 -1.14 -4.59 -7.08
C TRP A 86 -1.47 -3.89 -8.41
N VAL A 87 -2.27 -2.81 -8.38
CA VAL A 87 -2.60 -2.04 -9.59
C VAL A 87 -1.34 -1.46 -10.23
N ARG A 88 -0.41 -0.91 -9.45
CA ARG A 88 0.87 -0.41 -10.00
C ARG A 88 1.72 -1.50 -10.63
N THR A 89 1.77 -2.68 -10.01
CA THR A 89 2.53 -3.82 -10.51
C THR A 89 1.93 -4.40 -11.79
N TYR A 90 0.61 -4.61 -11.83
CA TYR A 90 -0.03 -5.40 -12.90
C TYR A 90 -0.76 -4.57 -13.96
N ALA A 91 -1.14 -3.33 -13.66
CA ALA A 91 -1.80 -2.41 -14.59
C ALA A 91 -1.00 -1.12 -14.84
N GLY A 92 0.13 -0.94 -14.15
CA GLY A 92 1.04 0.19 -14.36
C GLY A 92 1.81 0.08 -15.68
N ASP A 93 2.39 1.20 -16.10
CA ASP A 93 3.26 1.27 -17.28
C ASP A 93 4.52 0.39 -17.05
N PRO A 94 4.71 -0.71 -17.82
CA PRO A 94 5.82 -1.62 -17.63
C PRO A 94 7.20 -0.95 -17.77
N ALA A 95 7.28 0.16 -18.51
CA ALA A 95 8.54 0.90 -18.69
C ALA A 95 8.92 1.74 -17.46
N LYS A 96 8.01 1.91 -16.49
CA LYS A 96 8.19 2.75 -15.30
C LYS A 96 8.26 1.95 -13.99
N ILE A 97 8.14 0.63 -14.05
CA ILE A 97 8.18 -0.24 -12.88
C ILE A 97 9.48 -1.05 -12.82
N SER A 98 9.88 -1.41 -11.60
CA SER A 98 11.01 -2.32 -11.37
C SER A 98 10.75 -3.67 -12.04
N THR A 99 11.79 -4.32 -12.56
CA THR A 99 11.71 -5.71 -13.05
C THR A 99 11.46 -6.73 -11.93
N ARG A 100 11.37 -6.28 -10.68
CA ARG A 100 11.04 -7.08 -9.50
C ARG A 100 9.67 -6.75 -8.90
N ALA A 101 8.87 -5.91 -9.55
CA ALA A 101 7.62 -5.38 -9.00
C ALA A 101 6.65 -6.48 -8.51
N GLU A 102 6.59 -7.62 -9.20
CA GLU A 102 5.74 -8.76 -8.82
C GLU A 102 6.24 -9.43 -7.54
N ILE A 103 7.55 -9.67 -7.43
CA ILE A 103 8.15 -10.27 -6.23
C ILE A 103 8.05 -9.32 -5.05
N GLU A 104 8.27 -8.03 -5.27
CA GLU A 104 8.12 -6.97 -4.26
C GLU A 104 6.68 -6.92 -3.74
N TRP A 105 5.69 -6.98 -4.62
CA TRP A 105 4.28 -7.01 -4.22
C TRP A 105 3.92 -8.27 -3.43
N ILE A 106 4.34 -9.46 -3.88
CA ILE A 106 4.10 -10.73 -3.13
C ILE A 106 4.79 -10.68 -1.76
N THR A 107 5.98 -10.10 -1.68
CA THR A 107 6.71 -9.94 -0.42
C THR A 107 5.97 -9.01 0.53
N ALA A 108 5.42 -7.90 0.02
CA ALA A 108 4.59 -6.99 0.79
C ALA A 108 3.31 -7.67 1.29
N LEU A 109 2.63 -8.46 0.45
CA LEU A 109 1.45 -9.25 0.84
C LEU A 109 1.74 -10.16 2.03
N HIS A 110 2.82 -10.94 1.96
CA HIS A 110 3.20 -11.84 3.05
C HIS A 110 3.61 -11.08 4.32
N SER A 111 4.29 -9.95 4.17
CA SER A 111 4.73 -9.11 5.30
C SER A 111 3.55 -8.46 6.02
N LEU A 112 2.50 -8.07 5.28
CA LEU A 112 1.30 -7.44 5.83
C LEU A 112 0.24 -8.44 6.30
N THR A 113 0.32 -9.71 5.90
CA THR A 113 -0.64 -10.74 6.29
C THR A 113 -0.93 -10.79 7.81
N PRO A 114 0.04 -10.67 8.73
CA PRO A 114 -0.24 -10.64 10.16
C PRO A 114 -1.10 -9.46 10.62
N GLN A 115 -1.12 -8.35 9.87
CA GLN A 115 -1.88 -7.13 10.17
C GLN A 115 -3.31 -7.17 9.62
N LEU A 116 -3.65 -8.16 8.79
CA LEU A 116 -4.99 -8.33 8.22
C LEU A 116 -5.95 -9.08 9.15
N GLY A 117 -5.49 -9.46 10.34
CA GLY A 117 -6.26 -10.22 11.32
C GLY A 117 -6.87 -9.34 12.41
N SER A 118 -8.03 -9.76 12.90
CA SER A 118 -8.64 -9.24 14.13
C SER A 118 -8.98 -10.44 15.03
N PRO A 119 -8.09 -10.80 15.99
CA PRO A 119 -8.25 -12.02 16.77
C PRO A 119 -9.58 -12.09 17.53
N SER A 120 -10.07 -10.96 18.04
CA SER A 120 -11.36 -10.86 18.74
C SER A 120 -12.54 -11.22 17.84
N CYS A 121 -12.53 -10.73 16.60
CA CYS A 121 -13.60 -10.98 15.63
C CYS A 121 -13.53 -12.38 15.02
N GLN A 122 -12.31 -12.92 14.87
CA GLN A 122 -12.09 -14.27 14.35
C GLN A 122 -12.47 -15.36 15.34
N ALA A 123 -12.17 -15.17 16.63
CA ALA A 123 -12.47 -16.16 17.67
C ALA A 123 -13.98 -16.25 17.97
N ASN A 124 -14.67 -15.11 18.00
CA ASN A 124 -16.06 -15.03 18.46
C ASN A 124 -17.08 -15.10 17.32
N GLY A 125 -16.64 -15.05 16.06
CA GLY A 125 -17.52 -15.03 14.87
C GLY A 125 -18.43 -13.80 14.78
N THR A 126 -18.22 -12.81 15.63
CA THR A 126 -18.99 -11.57 15.74
C THR A 126 -18.05 -10.37 15.72
N HIS A 127 -18.46 -9.30 15.05
CA HIS A 127 -17.68 -8.06 15.03
C HIS A 127 -17.53 -7.50 16.44
N GLN A 128 -16.35 -6.98 16.74
CA GLN A 128 -16.02 -6.32 17.98
C GLN A 128 -15.33 -5.01 17.62
N ASP A 129 -15.90 -3.89 18.05
CA ASP A 129 -15.27 -2.61 17.86
C ASP A 129 -13.94 -2.56 18.63
N PRO A 130 -12.88 -2.01 18.01
CA PRO A 130 -11.62 -1.84 18.72
C PRO A 130 -11.85 -0.94 19.94
N PRO A 131 -11.17 -1.22 21.06
CA PRO A 131 -11.22 -0.31 22.20
C PRO A 131 -10.78 1.08 21.77
N PRO A 132 -11.34 2.17 22.35
CA PRO A 132 -10.91 3.52 22.05
C PRO A 132 -9.39 3.63 22.19
N ARG A 133 -8.71 4.11 21.14
CA ARG A 133 -7.27 4.35 21.23
C ARG A 133 -7.04 5.41 22.31
N PRO A 134 -6.18 5.17 23.31
CA PRO A 134 -5.75 6.22 24.20
C PRO A 134 -5.11 7.31 23.34
N GLN A 135 -5.53 8.55 23.51
CA GLN A 135 -4.85 9.65 22.83
C GLN A 135 -3.45 9.78 23.42
N PRO A 136 -2.42 10.05 22.60
CA PRO A 136 -1.11 10.41 23.12
C PRO A 136 -1.29 11.58 24.08
N ASP A 137 -0.70 11.46 25.27
CA ASP A 137 -0.75 12.55 26.25
C ASP A 137 0.15 13.68 25.74
N GLY A 138 -0.48 14.71 25.17
CA GLY A 138 0.21 15.89 24.65
C GLY A 138 0.97 16.62 25.76
N GLU A 139 0.47 16.58 26.99
CA GLU A 139 1.11 17.23 28.15
C GLU A 139 2.43 16.54 28.50
N LEU A 140 2.53 15.20 28.34
CA LEU A 140 3.81 14.49 28.54
C LEU A 140 4.87 14.89 27.51
N LEU A 141 4.48 15.16 26.26
CA LEU A 141 5.42 15.63 25.24
C LEU A 141 5.87 17.06 25.56
N GLU A 142 4.93 17.95 25.86
CA GLU A 142 5.24 19.34 26.23
C GLU A 142 6.15 19.39 27.46
N GLN A 143 5.83 18.63 28.49
CA GLN A 143 6.66 18.50 29.68
C GLN A 143 8.05 17.93 29.35
N TRP A 144 8.15 16.90 28.50
CA TRP A 144 9.43 16.36 28.09
C TRP A 144 10.27 17.39 27.33
N LEU A 145 9.66 18.20 26.46
CA LEU A 145 10.32 19.28 25.73
C LEU A 145 10.79 20.41 26.64
N ASP A 146 9.97 20.82 27.60
CA ASP A 146 10.28 21.86 28.58
C ASP A 146 11.49 21.50 29.47
N ASN A 147 11.70 20.19 29.69
CA ASN A 147 12.86 19.67 30.40
C ASN A 147 14.16 19.71 29.58
N ALA A 148 14.14 20.24 28.35
CA ALA A 148 15.30 20.39 27.46
C ALA A 148 16.16 19.12 27.38
N PRO A 149 15.57 17.99 26.93
CA PRO A 149 16.18 16.68 27.05
C PRO A 149 17.50 16.66 26.29
N GLU A 150 18.49 15.92 26.82
CA GLU A 150 19.81 15.79 26.20
C GLU A 150 19.71 15.40 24.72
N PHE A 151 18.72 14.57 24.36
CA PHE A 151 18.42 14.21 22.98
C PHE A 151 18.28 15.42 22.03
N LEU A 152 17.70 16.53 22.48
CA LEU A 152 17.49 17.74 21.67
C LEU A 152 18.61 18.79 21.84
N THR A 153 19.40 18.70 22.91
CA THR A 153 20.40 19.72 23.26
C THR A 153 21.84 19.26 23.04
N ALA A 154 22.09 17.95 22.97
CA ALA A 154 23.40 17.40 22.70
C ALA A 154 23.91 17.82 21.30
N PRO A 155 25.21 18.12 21.16
CA PRO A 155 25.80 18.36 19.85
C PRO A 155 25.60 17.17 18.91
N ALA A 156 25.29 17.45 17.64
CA ALA A 156 25.15 16.42 16.63
C ALA A 156 26.45 15.62 16.49
N HIS A 157 26.38 14.30 16.72
CA HIS A 157 27.50 13.39 16.53
C HIS A 157 27.01 12.12 15.82
N HIS A 158 27.65 11.77 14.71
CA HIS A 158 27.32 10.53 14.00
C HIS A 158 28.01 9.35 14.70
N PRO A 159 27.28 8.32 15.18
CA PRO A 159 27.85 7.25 16.00
C PRO A 159 28.99 6.48 15.30
N ALA A 160 28.98 6.41 13.97
CA ALA A 160 30.03 5.76 13.18
C ALA A 160 31.18 6.70 12.72
N GLN A 161 31.20 7.98 13.10
CA GLN A 161 32.19 8.94 12.57
C GLN A 161 33.63 8.53 12.87
N ALA A 162 33.88 8.02 14.08
CA ALA A 162 35.19 7.51 14.47
C ALA A 162 35.61 6.30 13.61
N GLU A 163 34.66 5.40 13.32
CA GLU A 163 34.93 4.21 12.50
C GLU A 163 35.20 4.56 11.05
N VAL A 164 34.40 5.45 10.46
CA VAL A 164 34.64 5.96 9.09
C VAL A 164 36.01 6.64 9.01
N SER A 165 36.36 7.44 10.01
CA SER A 165 37.66 8.11 10.08
C SER A 165 38.81 7.10 10.13
N ARG A 166 38.65 6.02 10.91
CA ARG A 166 39.61 4.92 11.00
C ARG A 166 39.77 4.19 9.67
N MET A 167 38.67 3.89 8.99
CA MET A 167 38.68 3.23 7.67
C MET A 167 39.37 4.09 6.61
N VAL A 168 39.08 5.40 6.59
CA VAL A 168 39.73 6.35 5.66
C VAL A 168 41.23 6.46 5.94
N ALA A 169 41.63 6.53 7.20
CA ALA A 169 43.04 6.57 7.58
C ALA A 169 43.78 5.28 7.16
N ALA A 170 43.17 4.11 7.39
CA ALA A 170 43.72 2.83 6.97
C ALA A 170 43.86 2.73 5.44
N ALA A 171 42.86 3.21 4.68
CA ALA A 171 42.91 3.24 3.22
C ALA A 171 44.05 4.14 2.70
N ARG A 172 44.21 5.34 3.28
CA ARG A 172 45.31 6.27 2.91
C ARG A 172 46.69 5.69 3.22
N ALA A 173 46.85 5.04 4.37
CA ALA A 173 48.11 4.38 4.74
C ALA A 173 48.46 3.23 3.76
N ALA A 174 47.47 2.43 3.37
CA ALA A 174 47.64 1.37 2.38
C ALA A 174 48.02 1.92 0.99
N GLU A 175 47.44 3.03 0.57
CA GLU A 175 47.79 3.67 -0.71
C GLU A 175 49.21 4.26 -0.69
N ALA A 176 49.62 4.88 0.42
CA ALA A 176 50.97 5.43 0.59
C ALA A 176 52.04 4.33 0.56
N ALA A 177 51.78 3.18 1.19
CA ALA A 177 52.70 2.03 1.18
C ALA A 177 52.88 1.45 -0.23
N LYS A 178 51.82 1.41 -1.06
CA LYS A 178 51.89 0.96 -2.45
C LYS A 178 52.69 1.88 -3.38
N LYS A 179 52.82 3.17 -3.06
CA LYS A 179 53.58 4.14 -3.87
C LYS A 179 55.09 4.14 -3.55
N GLN A 180 55.51 3.42 -2.50
CA GLN A 180 56.90 3.40 -2.01
C GLN A 180 57.63 2.08 -2.29
N GLY A 181 56.93 1.06 -2.79
CA GLY A 181 57.50 -0.20 -3.27
C GLY A 181 57.33 -0.34 -4.77
#